data_AF-A0A432UL53-F1
#
_entry.id   AF-A0A432UL53-F1
#
_cell.length_a   1.000
_cell.length_b   1.000
_cell.length_c   1.000
_cell.angle_alpha   90.00
_cell.angle_beta   90.00
_cell.angle_gamma   90.00
#
_symmetry.space_group_name_H-M   'P 1'
#
loop_
_entity.id
_entity.type
_entity.pdbx_description
1 polymer ?
#
loop_
_entity_poly.entity_id
_entity_poly.type
_entity_poly.pdbx_seq_one_letter_code
_entity_poly.pdbx_strand_id
1 'polypeptide(L)'
;MRSAPELLKRNSVMKYQITHYQKNRLIDQYEPKANPLSCLKGRADELSNGIKTDYVVFINGDAFGVFDWPGLVNFLSRKADENQTANVIKAYFKSSQNNDYVELKAIED
;
A
#
# COMPACT_ATOMS: atom_id res chain seq x y z
N MET A 1 39.11 -25.89 -6.43
CA MET A 1 38.59 -25.25 -5.19
C MET A 1 37.13 -24.92 -5.43
N ARG A 2 36.22 -25.37 -4.56
CA ARG A 2 34.76 -25.26 -4.76
C ARG A 2 34.22 -23.90 -4.30
N SER A 3 33.39 -23.30 -5.16
CA SER A 3 32.18 -22.52 -4.91
C SER A 3 32.26 -21.23 -4.08
N ALA A 4 32.14 -20.09 -4.75
CA ALA A 4 31.23 -19.05 -4.28
C ALA A 4 29.84 -19.39 -4.86
N PRO A 5 28.82 -19.70 -4.04
CA PRO A 5 27.49 -19.94 -4.57
C PRO A 5 26.91 -18.61 -5.08
N GLU A 6 26.63 -18.54 -6.38
CA GLU A 6 25.74 -17.56 -7.02
C GLU A 6 24.27 -17.77 -6.56
N LEU A 7 24.05 -17.94 -5.26
CA LEU A 7 22.73 -18.14 -4.69
C LEU A 7 22.39 -16.91 -3.84
N LEU A 8 21.33 -16.25 -4.28
CA LEU A 8 20.51 -15.28 -3.56
C LEU A 8 21.03 -13.83 -3.60
N LYS A 9 20.59 -13.12 -4.64
CA LYS A 9 19.77 -11.91 -4.46
C LYS A 9 19.00 -11.66 -5.75
N ARG A 10 17.97 -12.48 -5.98
CA ARG A 10 16.72 -11.96 -6.55
C ARG A 10 16.23 -10.89 -5.57
N ASN A 11 16.82 -9.70 -5.60
CA ASN A 11 16.11 -8.50 -5.22
C ASN A 11 15.11 -8.29 -6.36
N SER A 12 14.07 -9.12 -6.43
CA SER A 12 12.87 -8.75 -7.16
C SER A 12 12.45 -7.43 -6.51
N VAL A 13 12.74 -6.33 -7.18
CA VAL A 13 12.27 -5.01 -6.75
C VAL A 13 10.76 -5.16 -6.74
N MET A 14 10.16 -5.27 -5.55
CA MET A 14 8.71 -5.39 -5.43
C MET A 14 8.11 -4.24 -6.22
N LYS A 15 7.37 -4.57 -7.28
CA LYS A 15 6.61 -3.59 -8.03
C LYS A 15 5.37 -3.28 -7.21
N TYR A 16 4.88 -2.06 -7.35
CA TYR A 16 3.69 -1.62 -6.64
C TYR A 16 2.69 -1.08 -7.65
N GLN A 17 1.42 -1.12 -7.28
CA GLN A 17 0.35 -0.58 -8.09
C GLN A 17 -0.62 0.19 -7.21
N ILE A 18 -0.96 1.39 -7.64
CA ILE A 18 -2.01 2.19 -7.02
C ILE A 18 -3.27 2.08 -7.88
N THR A 19 -4.38 1.77 -7.23
CA THR A 19 -5.69 1.60 -7.87
C THR A 19 -6.73 2.41 -7.12
N HIS A 20 -7.49 3.24 -7.82
CA HIS A 20 -8.58 4.01 -7.25
C HIS A 20 -9.92 3.37 -7.61
N TYR A 21 -10.72 3.10 -6.59
CA TYR A 21 -12.06 2.55 -6.71
C TYR A 21 -13.09 3.54 -6.17
N GLN A 22 -14.16 3.76 -6.94
CA GLN A 22 -15.32 4.52 -6.48
C GLN A 22 -16.58 3.69 -6.71
N LYS A 23 -17.41 3.51 -5.66
CA LYS A 23 -18.63 2.68 -5.75
C LYS A 23 -18.33 1.27 -6.27
N ASN A 24 -17.22 0.69 -5.82
CA ASN A 24 -16.69 -0.61 -6.29
C ASN A 24 -16.39 -0.68 -7.79
N ARG A 25 -16.25 0.45 -8.48
CA ARG A 25 -15.80 0.51 -9.88
C ARG A 25 -14.38 1.02 -9.94
N LEU A 26 -13.57 0.36 -10.76
CA LEU A 26 -12.23 0.82 -11.11
C LEU A 26 -12.34 2.17 -11.83
N ILE A 27 -11.65 3.19 -11.31
CA ILE A 27 -11.59 4.52 -11.91
C ILE A 27 -10.26 4.70 -12.63
N ASP A 28 -9.15 4.46 -11.91
CA ASP A 28 -7.81 4.59 -12.46
C ASP A 28 -6.84 3.63 -11.76
N GLN A 29 -5.76 3.31 -12.47
CA GLN A 29 -4.72 2.38 -12.02
C GLN A 29 -3.39 2.78 -12.63
N TYR A 30 -2.33 2.82 -11.81
CA TYR A 30 -0.99 3.17 -12.27
C TYR A 30 0.11 2.58 -11.39
N GLU A 31 1.29 2.41 -11.97
CA GLU A 31 2.52 2.10 -11.24
C GLU A 31 3.13 3.40 -10.68
N PRO A 32 3.39 3.51 -9.37
CA PRO A 32 3.98 4.70 -8.79
C PRO A 32 5.43 4.84 -9.24
N LYS A 33 5.78 6.00 -9.80
CA LYS A 33 7.14 6.33 -10.28
C LYS A 33 8.09 6.80 -9.17
N ALA A 34 7.57 7.04 -7.97
CA ALA A 34 8.29 7.48 -6.79
C ALA A 34 7.96 6.56 -5.61
N ASN A 35 8.26 6.98 -4.38
CA ASN A 35 7.91 6.21 -3.19
C ASN A 35 6.41 5.85 -3.19
N PRO A 36 6.04 4.55 -3.22
CA PRO A 36 4.64 4.13 -3.37
C PRO A 36 3.72 4.64 -2.26
N LEU A 37 4.22 4.73 -1.02
CA LEU A 37 3.45 5.25 0.12
C LEU A 37 3.18 6.75 -0.03
N SER A 38 4.18 7.52 -0.46
CA SER A 38 4.00 8.95 -0.71
C SER A 38 3.01 9.20 -1.84
N CYS A 39 3.05 8.41 -2.92
CA CYS A 39 2.06 8.48 -4.01
C CYS A 39 0.66 8.13 -3.53
N LEU A 40 0.52 7.05 -2.73
CA LEU A 40 -0.76 6.67 -2.13
C LEU A 40 -1.33 7.82 -1.29
N LYS A 41 -0.51 8.41 -0.41
CA LYS A 41 -0.94 9.52 0.45
C LYS A 41 -1.39 10.73 -0.37
N GLY A 42 -0.60 11.13 -1.36
CA GLY A 42 -0.94 12.27 -2.23
C GLY A 42 -2.28 12.05 -2.91
N ARG A 43 -2.50 10.87 -3.49
CA ARG A 43 -3.77 10.52 -4.13
C ARG A 43 -4.94 10.49 -3.15
N ALA A 44 -4.73 9.92 -1.96
CA ALA A 44 -5.75 9.89 -0.93
C ALA A 44 -6.11 11.31 -0.45
N ASP A 45 -5.11 12.17 -0.18
CA ASP A 45 -5.34 13.54 0.24
C ASP A 45 -6.14 14.34 -0.81
N GLU A 46 -5.78 14.22 -2.10
CA GLU A 46 -6.50 14.85 -3.22
C GLU A 46 -7.98 14.46 -3.25
N LEU A 47 -8.25 13.16 -3.16
CA LEU A 47 -9.62 12.62 -3.26
C LEU A 47 -10.43 12.87 -1.99
N SER A 48 -9.76 12.92 -0.83
CA SER A 48 -10.41 13.12 0.45
C SER A 48 -11.11 14.48 0.55
N ASN A 49 -10.71 15.50 -0.21
CA ASN A 49 -11.27 16.85 -0.13
C ASN A 49 -11.39 17.37 1.33
N GLY A 50 -10.40 17.06 2.19
CA GLY A 50 -10.40 17.43 3.60
C GLY A 50 -11.15 16.47 4.54
N ILE A 51 -11.71 15.38 4.02
CA ILE A 51 -12.29 14.29 4.81
C ILE A 51 -11.16 13.47 5.44
N LYS A 52 -11.37 13.02 6.68
CA LYS A 52 -10.40 12.11 7.32
C LYS A 52 -10.27 10.82 6.52
N THR A 53 -9.02 10.43 6.24
CA THR A 53 -8.67 9.17 5.59
C THR A 53 -8.22 8.17 6.65
N ASP A 54 -8.83 6.98 6.64
CA ASP A 54 -8.44 5.83 7.44
C ASP A 54 -7.69 4.83 6.54
N TYR A 55 -6.54 4.34 6.98
CA TYR A 55 -5.68 3.43 6.23
C TYR A 55 -5.79 2.02 6.79
N VAL A 56 -6.24 1.07 5.99
CA VAL A 56 -6.39 -0.34 6.35
C VAL A 56 -5.25 -1.11 5.73
N VAL A 57 -4.50 -1.83 6.56
CA VAL A 57 -3.39 -2.67 6.11
C VAL A 57 -3.85 -4.12 6.01
N PHE A 58 -3.47 -4.80 4.93
CA PHE A 58 -3.71 -6.22 4.73
C PHE A 58 -2.40 -6.99 4.61
N ILE A 59 -2.32 -8.12 5.30
CA ILE A 59 -1.19 -9.05 5.29
C ILE A 59 -1.74 -10.41 4.87
N ASN A 60 -1.20 -10.99 3.79
CA ASN A 60 -1.66 -12.28 3.25
C ASN A 60 -3.16 -12.37 2.94
N GLY A 61 -3.81 -11.23 2.69
CA GLY A 61 -5.25 -11.15 2.39
C GLY A 61 -6.12 -10.80 3.59
N ASP A 62 -5.59 -10.86 4.81
CA ASP A 62 -6.32 -10.55 6.03
C ASP A 62 -6.10 -9.10 6.48
N ALA A 63 -7.17 -8.43 6.90
CA ALA A 63 -7.09 -7.08 7.45
C ALA A 63 -6.37 -7.11 8.81
N PHE A 64 -5.19 -6.48 8.89
CA PHE A 64 -4.41 -6.39 10.11
C PHE A 64 -4.96 -5.34 11.07
N GLY A 65 -5.32 -4.17 10.54
CA GLY A 65 -5.79 -3.05 11.36
C GLY A 65 -6.05 -1.79 10.56
N VAL A 66 -6.64 -0.81 11.26
CA VAL A 66 -6.98 0.52 10.74
C VAL A 66 -6.10 1.56 11.43
N PHE A 67 -5.48 2.43 10.65
CA PHE A 67 -4.50 3.41 11.11
C PHE A 67 -4.82 4.79 10.54
N ASP A 68 -4.42 5.85 11.23
CA ASP A 68 -4.20 7.14 10.60
C ASP A 68 -2.84 7.18 9.89
N TRP A 69 -2.54 8.26 9.17
CA TRP A 69 -1.28 8.34 8.42
C TRP A 69 -0.03 8.21 9.32
N PRO A 70 0.10 8.92 10.46
CA PRO A 70 1.24 8.74 11.37
C PRO A 70 1.33 7.30 11.91
N GLY A 71 0.21 6.70 12.30
CA GLY A 71 0.13 5.33 12.77
C GLY A 71 0.57 4.32 11.72
N LEU A 72 0.17 4.51 10.47
CA LEU A 72 0.59 3.68 9.33
C LEU A 72 2.10 3.75 9.12
N VAL A 73 2.68 4.96 9.09
CA VAL A 73 4.13 5.13 8.90
C VAL A 73 4.90 4.47 10.04
N ASN A 74 4.48 4.68 11.29
CA ASN A 74 5.12 4.04 12.45
C ASN A 74 4.97 2.51 12.41
N PHE A 75 3.81 1.99 12.01
CA PHE A 75 3.58 0.56 11.82
C PHE A 75 4.53 -0.04 10.77
N LEU A 76 4.61 0.57 9.60
CA LEU A 76 5.46 0.09 8.50
C LEU A 76 6.95 0.19 8.85
N SER A 77 7.38 1.27 9.52
CA SER A 77 8.77 1.42 9.97
C SER A 77 9.18 0.33 10.95
N ARG A 78 8.29 -0.08 11.87
CA ARG A 78 8.57 -1.18 12.82
C ARG A 78 8.54 -2.56 12.16
N LYS A 79 7.69 -2.73 11.14
CA LYS A 79 7.53 -4.00 10.43
C LYS A 79 8.53 -4.22 9.30
N ALA A 80 9.22 -3.18 8.83
CA ALA A 80 10.36 -3.30 7.93
C ALA A 80 11.46 -4.21 8.52
N ASP A 81 11.59 -4.26 9.84
CA ASP A 81 12.53 -5.14 10.56
C ASP A 81 12.02 -6.59 10.71
N GLU A 82 10.71 -6.84 10.54
CA GLU A 82 10.06 -8.12 10.84
C GLU A 82 9.44 -8.80 9.61
N ASN A 83 10.13 -8.85 8.45
CA ASN A 83 9.87 -9.74 7.30
C ASN A 83 8.39 -10.01 6.86
N GLN A 84 7.46 -9.15 7.24
CA GLN A 84 6.03 -9.20 6.95
C GLN A 84 5.72 -7.91 6.20
N THR A 85 6.09 -7.91 4.94
CA THR A 85 5.81 -6.81 4.03
C THR A 85 4.30 -6.75 3.84
N ALA A 86 3.66 -5.65 4.25
CA ALA A 86 2.25 -5.44 3.96
C ALA A 86 2.01 -5.60 2.45
N ASN A 87 1.12 -6.51 2.07
CA ASN A 87 0.88 -6.82 0.65
C ASN A 87 -0.09 -5.81 0.03
N VAL A 88 -1.00 -5.25 0.83
CA VAL A 88 -1.99 -4.27 0.38
C VAL A 88 -2.25 -3.24 1.47
N ILE A 89 -2.40 -1.97 1.08
CA ILE A 89 -2.85 -0.88 1.93
C ILE A 89 -4.03 -0.19 1.24
N LYS A 90 -5.15 -0.01 1.93
CA LYS A 90 -6.33 0.69 1.43
C LYS A 90 -6.55 1.98 2.20
N ALA A 91 -6.64 3.10 1.52
CA ALA A 91 -7.01 4.40 2.06
C ALA A 91 -8.50 4.63 1.83
N TYR A 92 -9.30 4.60 2.90
CA TYR A 92 -10.74 4.85 2.90
C TYR A 92 -11.04 6.26 3.37
N PHE A 93 -12.00 6.92 2.73
CA PHE A 93 -12.47 8.24 3.12
C PHE A 93 -13.68 8.09 4.04
N LYS A 94 -13.55 8.51 5.30
CA LYS A 94 -14.52 8.22 6.39
C LYS A 94 -15.97 8.66 6.10
N SER A 95 -16.17 9.64 5.23
CA SER A 95 -17.50 10.13 4.84
C SER A 95 -18.07 9.45 3.59
N SER A 96 -17.31 8.57 2.92
CA SER A 96 -17.77 7.90 1.71
C SER A 96 -18.76 6.80 2.06
N GLN A 97 -20.04 7.13 2.03
CA GLN A 97 -21.17 6.17 2.00
C GLN A 97 -21.12 5.20 0.79
N ASN A 98 -20.05 5.25 -0.02
CA ASN A 98 -19.99 4.76 -1.39
C ASN A 98 -18.77 3.85 -1.68
N ASN A 99 -18.10 3.27 -0.67
CA ASN A 99 -16.92 2.40 -0.87
C ASN A 99 -15.89 3.04 -1.83
N ASP A 100 -15.58 4.32 -1.61
CA ASP A 100 -14.54 5.04 -2.36
C ASP A 100 -13.23 4.89 -1.59
N TYR A 101 -12.20 4.34 -2.26
CA TYR A 101 -10.91 4.08 -1.66
C TYR A 101 -9.79 4.00 -2.70
N VAL A 102 -8.57 4.27 -2.24
CA VAL A 102 -7.35 4.05 -3.01
C VAL A 102 -6.62 2.85 -2.41
N GLU A 103 -6.20 1.93 -3.26
CA GLU A 103 -5.46 0.73 -2.89
C GLU A 103 -4.03 0.84 -3.40
N LEU A 104 -3.04 0.59 -2.53
CA LEU A 104 -1.66 0.32 -2.89
C LEU A 104 -1.41 -1.18 -2.70
N LYS A 105 -1.06 -1.88 -3.77
CA LYS A 105 -0.80 -3.33 -3.76
C LYS A 105 0.62 -3.63 -4.22
N ALA A 106 1.32 -4.49 -3.48
CA ALA A 106 2.56 -5.10 -3.94
C ALA A 106 2.23 -6.17 -4.99
N ILE A 107 2.96 -6.15 -6.10
CA ILE A 107 2.87 -7.11 -7.19
C ILE A 107 4.23 -7.79 -7.35
N GLU A 108 4.22 -9.12 -7.42
CA GLU A 108 5.40 -9.89 -7.79
C GLU A 108 5.68 -9.69 -9.28
N ASP A 109 6.96 -9.63 -9.64
CA ASP A 109 7.41 -9.65 -11.05
C ASP A 109 7.41 -11.08 -11.59
#